data_AF-A0A0D0DP88-F1
#
_entry.id   AF-A0A0D0DP88-F1
#
_cell.length_a   1.000
_cell.length_b   1.000
_cell.length_c   1.000
_cell.angle_alpha   90.00
_cell.angle_beta   90.00
_cell.angle_gamma   90.00
#
_symmetry.space_group_name_H-M   'P 1'
#
loop_
_entity.id
_entity.type
_entity.pdbx_description
1 polymer ?
#
loop_
_entity_poly.entity_id
_entity_poly.type
_entity_poly.pdbx_seq_one_letter_code
_entity_poly.pdbx_strand_id
1 'polypeptide(L)'
;MAGRPKSNDQKRCERVRDHEEAMAYAIQLYREDEGKPKDQRRGLRVVCRQVEEKMMKEKKYVTLNHVTLKRRLEGGKSCQQANEESQGWLTREEEETVVKYCLELAERGFPLTHHMLKCHVDTLLLAQLGSTFSQDGVGKKWTDRFLNRHSNRLHKYWSSSLDTNRGRASAIDKYHIEQNCIWAADETGFQPGEG
;
A
#
# COMPACT_ATOMS: atom_id res chain seq x y z
N MET A 1 10.53 17.32 12.78
CA MET A 1 10.07 17.47 11.38
C MET A 1 8.62 17.04 11.29
N ALA A 2 7.65 17.97 11.28
CA ALA A 2 6.25 17.62 11.06
C ALA A 2 6.09 17.11 9.62
N GLY A 3 5.62 15.87 9.46
CA GLY A 3 5.48 15.23 8.15
C GLY A 3 4.51 15.98 7.24
N ARG A 4 4.73 15.88 5.93
CA ARG A 4 3.88 16.49 4.90
C ARG A 4 2.42 16.02 5.07
N PRO A 5 1.41 16.90 4.94
CA PRO A 5 0.01 16.51 5.08
C PRO A 5 -0.36 15.38 4.10
N LYS A 6 -1.03 14.33 4.60
CA LYS A 6 -1.52 13.22 3.77
C LYS A 6 -2.51 13.73 2.72
N SER A 7 -2.49 13.12 1.53
CA SER A 7 -3.45 13.44 0.48
C SER A 7 -4.87 13.04 0.88
N ASN A 8 -5.89 13.64 0.26
CA ASN A 8 -7.28 13.30 0.53
C ASN A 8 -7.59 11.81 0.25
N ASP A 9 -6.95 11.25 -0.78
CA ASP A 9 -7.08 9.82 -1.11
C ASP A 9 -6.47 8.93 -0.03
N GLN A 10 -5.29 9.28 0.49
CA GLN A 10 -4.68 8.54 1.60
C GLN A 10 -5.54 8.59 2.86
N LYS A 11 -6.06 9.77 3.22
CA LYS A 11 -7.00 9.92 4.34
C LYS A 11 -8.26 9.06 4.15
N ARG A 12 -8.78 9.00 2.91
CA ARG A 12 -9.93 8.15 2.57
C ARG A 12 -9.60 6.67 2.74
N CYS A 13 -8.46 6.21 2.24
CA CYS A 13 -8.00 4.83 2.39
C CYS A 13 -7.82 4.44 3.87
N GLU A 14 -7.24 5.34 4.67
CA GLU A 14 -7.08 5.12 6.11
C GLU A 14 -8.42 4.94 6.82
N ARG A 15 -9.38 5.84 6.60
CA ARG A 15 -10.73 5.70 7.18
C ARG A 15 -11.41 4.39 6.78
N VAL A 16 -11.25 3.97 5.52
CA VAL A 16 -11.84 2.72 5.04
C VAL A 16 -11.18 1.52 5.73
N ARG A 17 -9.85 1.52 5.84
CA ARG A 17 -9.10 0.48 6.54
C ARG A 17 -9.48 0.40 8.01
N ASP A 18 -9.52 1.53 8.70
CA ASP A 18 -9.90 1.60 10.11
C ASP A 18 -11.35 1.11 10.32
N HIS A 19 -12.24 1.41 9.38
CA HIS A 19 -13.62 0.92 9.40
C HIS A 19 -13.72 -0.59 9.16
N GLU A 20 -12.96 -1.16 8.21
CA GLU A 20 -12.94 -2.62 8.00
C GLU A 20 -12.30 -3.36 9.19
N GLU A 21 -11.24 -2.81 9.80
CA GLU A 21 -10.63 -3.35 11.02
C GLU A 21 -11.63 -3.37 12.18
N ALA A 22 -12.35 -2.27 12.39
CA ALA A 22 -13.41 -2.19 13.40
C ALA A 22 -14.53 -3.20 13.12
N MET A 23 -14.93 -3.35 11.86
CA MET A 23 -15.96 -4.31 11.48
C MET A 23 -15.52 -5.76 11.69
N ALA A 24 -14.27 -6.10 11.36
CA ALA A 24 -13.70 -7.42 11.59
C ALA A 24 -13.64 -7.75 13.09
N TYR A 25 -13.20 -6.81 13.91
CA TYR A 25 -13.18 -6.96 15.37
C TYR A 25 -14.60 -7.10 15.94
N ALA A 26 -15.59 -6.34 15.43
CA ALA A 26 -16.98 -6.47 15.85
C ALA A 26 -17.57 -7.86 15.53
N ILE A 27 -17.25 -8.40 14.34
CA ILE A 27 -17.67 -9.76 13.95
C ILE A 27 -17.05 -10.80 14.90
N GLN A 28 -15.76 -10.68 15.20
CA GLN A 28 -15.08 -11.58 16.12
C GLN A 28 -15.71 -11.54 17.52
N LEU A 29 -15.90 -10.33 18.06
CA LEU A 29 -16.48 -10.15 19.40
C LEU A 29 -17.91 -10.73 19.50
N TYR A 30 -18.69 -10.59 18.44
CA TYR A 30 -20.04 -11.14 18.37
C TYR A 30 -20.04 -12.67 18.30
N ARG A 31 -19.13 -13.28 17.52
CA ARG A 31 -18.97 -14.74 17.45
C ARG A 31 -18.55 -15.34 18.80
N GLU A 32 -17.69 -14.66 19.54
CA GLU A 32 -17.31 -15.06 20.90
C GLU A 32 -18.50 -15.01 21.87
N ASP A 33 -19.43 -14.07 21.67
CA ASP A 33 -20.66 -13.98 22.47
C ASP A 33 -21.70 -15.03 22.12
N GLU A 34 -21.78 -15.50 20.88
CA GLU A 34 -22.68 -16.60 20.51
C GLU A 34 -22.39 -17.88 21.29
N GLY A 35 -21.14 -18.09 21.72
CA GLY A 35 -20.74 -19.21 22.59
C GLY A 35 -21.24 -19.10 24.03
N LYS A 36 -21.74 -17.93 24.47
CA LYS A 36 -22.22 -17.72 25.84
C LYS A 36 -23.69 -18.13 25.99
N PRO A 37 -24.14 -18.44 27.23
CA PRO A 37 -25.56 -18.64 27.50
C PRO A 37 -26.37 -17.40 27.11
N LYS A 38 -27.62 -17.61 26.64
CA LYS A 38 -28.47 -16.55 26.04
C LYS A 38 -28.57 -15.28 26.90
N ASP A 39 -28.66 -15.44 28.21
CA ASP A 39 -28.79 -14.33 29.16
C ASP A 39 -27.55 -13.44 29.26
N GLN A 40 -26.39 -13.94 28.82
CA GLN A 40 -25.11 -13.22 28.83
C GLN A 40 -24.70 -12.72 27.43
N ARG A 41 -25.51 -12.98 26.40
CA ARG A 41 -25.20 -12.57 25.03
C ARG A 41 -25.41 -11.07 24.86
N ARG A 42 -24.40 -10.36 24.38
CA ARG A 42 -24.53 -8.94 24.05
C ARG A 42 -25.29 -8.79 22.73
N GLY A 43 -26.21 -7.81 22.68
CA GLY A 43 -26.87 -7.44 21.44
C GLY A 43 -25.94 -6.72 20.46
N LEU A 44 -26.23 -6.79 19.17
CA LEU A 44 -25.42 -6.18 18.09
C LEU A 44 -25.10 -4.69 18.33
N ARG A 45 -26.06 -3.91 18.87
CA ARG A 45 -25.85 -2.49 19.18
C ARG A 45 -24.84 -2.27 20.31
N VAL A 46 -24.84 -3.15 21.31
CA VAL A 46 -23.90 -3.09 22.44
C VAL A 46 -22.49 -3.40 21.96
N VAL A 47 -22.37 -4.43 21.10
CA VAL A 47 -21.09 -4.79 20.45
C VAL A 47 -20.56 -3.61 19.62
N CYS A 48 -21.39 -2.99 18.78
CA CYS A 48 -20.96 -1.82 17.98
C CYS A 48 -20.42 -0.70 18.88
N ARG A 49 -21.14 -0.31 19.95
CA ARG A 49 -20.71 0.75 20.86
C ARG A 49 -19.38 0.41 21.56
N GLN A 50 -19.20 -0.83 22.01
CA GLN A 50 -17.95 -1.26 22.64
C GLN A 50 -16.76 -1.19 21.68
N VAL A 51 -16.99 -1.54 20.42
CA VAL A 51 -15.95 -1.45 19.38
C VAL A 51 -15.64 0.00 19.04
N GLU A 52 -16.64 0.87 18.93
CA GLU A 52 -16.43 2.31 18.73
C GLU A 52 -15.63 2.92 19.89
N GLU A 53 -15.95 2.59 21.13
CA GLU A 53 -15.20 3.02 22.31
C GLU A 53 -13.74 2.52 22.29
N LYS A 54 -13.51 1.27 21.87
CA LYS A 54 -12.16 0.72 21.74
C LYS A 54 -11.37 1.44 20.65
N MET A 55 -11.96 1.64 19.47
CA MET A 55 -11.33 2.36 18.37
C MET A 55 -11.03 3.82 18.74
N MET A 56 -11.93 4.46 19.49
CA MET A 56 -11.71 5.81 20.01
C MET A 56 -10.50 5.88 20.96
N LYS A 57 -10.28 4.87 21.82
CA LYS A 57 -9.07 4.77 22.65
C LYS A 57 -7.80 4.63 21.80
N GLU A 58 -7.89 3.96 20.67
CA GLU A 58 -6.80 3.85 19.67
C GLU A 58 -6.67 5.11 18.78
N LYS A 59 -7.43 6.17 19.04
CA LYS A 59 -7.49 7.42 18.25
C LYS A 59 -8.00 7.20 16.81
N LYS A 60 -8.75 6.13 16.57
CA LYS A 60 -9.45 5.85 15.31
C LYS A 60 -10.93 6.21 15.47
N TYR A 61 -11.41 7.15 14.65
CA TYR A 61 -12.80 7.61 14.72
C TYR A 61 -13.64 6.86 13.67
N VAL A 62 -14.35 5.83 14.12
CA VAL A 62 -15.18 4.97 13.29
C VAL A 62 -16.59 4.91 13.88
N THR A 63 -17.60 4.93 13.03
CA THR A 63 -19.00 4.72 13.40
C THR A 63 -19.50 3.45 12.74
N LEU A 64 -20.06 2.52 13.51
CA LEU A 64 -20.54 1.21 13.08
C LEU A 64 -22.06 1.15 13.16
N ASN A 65 -22.69 0.69 12.07
CA ASN A 65 -24.12 0.43 12.06
C ASN A 65 -24.41 -1.06 12.32
N HIS A 66 -25.24 -1.34 13.33
CA HIS A 66 -25.69 -2.69 13.67
C HIS A 66 -26.36 -3.45 12.50
N VAL A 67 -27.02 -2.75 11.58
CA VAL A 67 -27.61 -3.37 10.37
C VAL A 67 -26.51 -3.85 9.42
N THR A 68 -25.48 -3.04 9.24
CA THR A 68 -24.30 -3.42 8.44
C THR A 68 -23.58 -4.61 9.08
N LEU A 69 -23.40 -4.61 10.41
CA LEU A 69 -22.80 -5.74 11.13
C LEU A 69 -23.60 -7.03 10.93
N LYS A 70 -24.94 -6.98 11.07
CA LYS A 70 -25.81 -8.12 10.80
C LYS A 70 -25.63 -8.64 9.37
N ARG A 71 -25.66 -7.75 8.38
CA ARG A 71 -25.44 -8.12 6.97
C ARG A 71 -24.08 -8.79 6.75
N ARG A 72 -23.03 -8.32 7.43
CA ARG A 72 -21.69 -8.94 7.34
C ARG A 72 -21.66 -10.32 7.99
N LEU A 73 -22.34 -10.53 9.11
CA LEU A 73 -22.45 -11.83 9.79
C LEU A 73 -23.19 -12.85 8.92
N GLU A 74 -24.18 -12.41 8.15
CA GLU A 74 -24.93 -13.22 7.18
C GLU A 74 -24.13 -13.52 5.89
N GLY A 75 -22.84 -13.13 5.81
CA GLY A 75 -21.97 -13.38 4.66
C GLY A 75 -21.95 -12.26 3.61
N GLY A 76 -22.60 -11.13 3.90
CA GLY A 76 -22.55 -9.97 3.01
C GLY A 76 -21.15 -9.36 2.91
N LYS A 77 -20.73 -9.04 1.68
CA LYS A 77 -19.42 -8.44 1.41
C LYS A 77 -19.41 -6.92 1.67
N SER A 78 -18.22 -6.35 1.88
CA SER A 78 -18.04 -4.90 1.82
C SER A 78 -18.17 -4.39 0.39
N CYS A 79 -18.51 -3.12 0.22
CA CYS A 79 -18.43 -2.50 -1.10
C CYS A 79 -16.99 -2.50 -1.63
N GLN A 80 -15.98 -2.47 -0.76
CA GLN A 80 -14.58 -2.58 -1.15
C GLN A 80 -14.25 -3.99 -1.66
N GLN A 81 -14.64 -5.04 -0.94
CA GLN A 81 -14.46 -6.43 -1.32
C GLN A 81 -15.19 -6.73 -2.64
N ALA A 82 -16.44 -6.29 -2.78
CA ALA A 82 -17.19 -6.46 -4.01
C ALA A 82 -16.52 -5.75 -5.20
N ASN A 83 -15.99 -4.53 -4.99
CA ASN A 83 -15.28 -3.80 -6.05
C ASN A 83 -13.92 -4.43 -6.39
N GLU A 84 -13.18 -4.92 -5.40
CA GLU A 84 -11.90 -5.62 -5.60
C GLU A 84 -12.10 -6.93 -6.39
N GLU A 85 -13.15 -7.68 -6.08
CA GLU A 85 -13.44 -8.95 -6.74
C GLU A 85 -14.07 -8.79 -8.13
N SER A 86 -14.97 -7.82 -8.32
CA SER A 86 -15.84 -7.77 -9.51
C SER A 86 -15.53 -6.65 -10.50
N GLN A 87 -14.68 -5.68 -10.14
CA GLN A 87 -14.46 -4.47 -10.95
C GLN A 87 -12.98 -4.20 -11.25
N GLY A 88 -12.09 -5.14 -10.93
CA GLY A 88 -10.68 -5.08 -11.32
C GLY A 88 -10.48 -5.43 -12.79
N TRP A 89 -9.68 -4.66 -13.52
CA TRP A 89 -9.21 -5.04 -14.86
C TRP A 89 -8.24 -6.21 -14.82
N LEU A 90 -7.49 -6.34 -13.72
CA LEU A 90 -6.52 -7.41 -13.49
C LEU A 90 -7.04 -8.33 -12.40
N THR A 91 -6.77 -9.62 -12.55
CA THR A 91 -6.89 -10.59 -11.47
C THR A 91 -5.85 -10.31 -10.38
N ARG A 92 -6.04 -10.86 -9.18
CA ARG A 92 -5.10 -10.69 -8.08
C ARG A 92 -3.69 -11.17 -8.44
N GLU A 93 -3.59 -12.28 -9.15
CA GLU A 93 -2.32 -12.90 -9.57
C GLU A 93 -1.57 -12.02 -10.58
N GLU A 94 -2.29 -11.48 -11.57
CA GLU A 94 -1.73 -10.53 -12.53
C GLU A 94 -1.30 -9.23 -11.84
N GLU A 95 -2.11 -8.73 -10.92
CA GLU A 95 -1.80 -7.53 -10.17
C GLU A 95 -0.52 -7.71 -9.35
N GLU A 96 -0.34 -8.86 -8.70
CA GLU A 96 0.89 -9.20 -7.97
C GLU A 96 2.11 -9.30 -8.90
N THR A 97 1.93 -9.83 -10.11
CA THR A 97 2.99 -9.91 -11.14
C THR A 97 3.42 -8.52 -11.60
N VAL A 98 2.47 -7.61 -11.85
CA VAL A 98 2.76 -6.22 -12.23
C VAL A 98 3.47 -5.50 -11.09
N VAL A 99 3.09 -5.72 -9.84
CA VAL A 99 3.80 -5.14 -8.68
C VAL A 99 5.23 -5.67 -8.59
N LYS A 100 5.45 -6.97 -8.78
CA LYS A 100 6.79 -7.56 -8.78
C LYS A 100 7.66 -6.95 -9.87
N TYR A 101 7.13 -6.82 -11.09
CA TYR A 101 7.81 -6.18 -12.21
C TYR A 101 8.19 -4.72 -11.89
N CYS A 102 7.29 -3.96 -11.26
CA CYS A 102 7.59 -2.59 -10.83
C CYS A 102 8.76 -2.54 -9.82
N LEU A 103 8.80 -3.46 -8.87
CA LEU A 103 9.87 -3.55 -7.85
C LEU A 103 11.21 -3.92 -8.49
N GLU A 104 11.24 -4.91 -9.37
CA GLU A 104 12.45 -5.32 -10.09
C GLU A 104 13.05 -4.17 -10.93
N LEU A 105 12.20 -3.39 -11.59
CA LEU A 105 12.64 -2.22 -12.35
C LEU A 105 13.15 -1.09 -11.45
N ALA A 106 12.51 -0.89 -10.29
CA ALA A 106 12.95 0.09 -9.32
C ALA A 106 14.32 -0.28 -8.70
N GLU A 107 14.54 -1.57 -8.39
CA GLU A 107 15.83 -2.09 -7.91
C GLU A 107 16.96 -1.86 -8.92
N ARG A 108 16.64 -1.95 -10.23
CA ARG A 108 17.58 -1.65 -11.32
C ARG A 108 17.79 -0.15 -11.54
N GLY A 109 17.13 0.72 -10.77
CA GLY A 109 17.24 2.17 -10.88
C GLY A 109 16.37 2.81 -11.97
N PHE A 110 15.41 2.06 -12.53
CA PHE A 110 14.50 2.53 -13.58
C PHE A 110 13.04 2.42 -13.12
N PRO A 111 12.60 3.21 -12.14
CA PRO A 111 11.22 3.17 -11.68
C PRO A 111 10.25 3.54 -12.81
N LEU A 112 9.16 2.78 -12.94
CA LEU A 112 8.14 3.06 -13.93
C LEU A 112 7.40 4.37 -13.63
N THR A 113 7.24 5.19 -14.66
CA THR A 113 6.34 6.35 -14.60
C THR A 113 4.89 5.89 -14.72
N HIS A 114 3.95 6.74 -14.27
CA HIS A 114 2.51 6.50 -14.45
C HIS A 114 2.14 6.16 -15.90
N HIS A 115 2.73 6.86 -16.87
CA HIS A 115 2.46 6.61 -18.29
C HIS A 115 2.95 5.23 -18.72
N MET A 116 4.18 4.84 -18.37
CA MET A 116 4.74 3.53 -18.74
C MET A 116 3.96 2.39 -18.09
N LEU A 117 3.60 2.53 -16.81
CA LEU A 117 2.77 1.54 -16.11
C LEU A 117 1.43 1.35 -16.82
N LYS A 118 0.78 2.44 -17.24
CA LYS A 118 -0.46 2.37 -18.04
C LYS A 118 -0.20 1.61 -19.34
N CYS A 119 0.83 1.97 -20.11
CA CYS A 119 1.11 1.32 -21.40
C CYS A 119 1.38 -0.18 -21.26
N HIS A 120 2.16 -0.59 -20.25
CA HIS A 120 2.43 -2.02 -20.01
C HIS A 120 1.16 -2.79 -19.66
N VAL A 121 0.32 -2.24 -18.79
CA VAL A 121 -0.94 -2.87 -18.38
C VAL A 121 -1.94 -2.91 -19.54
N ASP A 122 -2.06 -1.84 -20.32
CA ASP A 122 -2.91 -1.80 -21.50
C ASP A 122 -2.47 -2.85 -22.53
N THR A 123 -1.16 -3.03 -22.71
CA THR A 123 -0.62 -4.06 -23.63
C THR A 123 -0.96 -5.46 -23.14
N LEU A 124 -0.85 -5.72 -21.84
CA LEU A 124 -1.24 -7.01 -21.24
C LEU A 124 -2.75 -7.27 -21.41
N LEU A 125 -3.59 -6.28 -21.12
CA LEU A 125 -5.04 -6.39 -21.24
C LEU A 125 -5.49 -6.55 -22.70
N LEU A 126 -4.86 -5.83 -23.63
CA LEU A 126 -5.08 -6.01 -25.07
C LEU A 126 -4.75 -7.43 -25.52
N ALA A 127 -3.65 -8.01 -25.01
CA ALA A 127 -3.27 -9.38 -25.35
C ALA A 127 -4.26 -10.43 -24.79
N GLN A 128 -4.92 -10.15 -23.66
CA GLN A 128 -5.86 -11.07 -23.02
C GLN A 128 -7.29 -10.94 -23.53
N LEU A 129 -7.78 -9.70 -23.64
CA LEU A 129 -9.19 -9.38 -23.95
C LEU A 129 -9.39 -9.07 -25.44
N GLY A 130 -8.32 -8.80 -26.19
CA GLY A 130 -8.38 -8.48 -27.61
C GLY A 130 -9.30 -7.30 -27.90
N SER A 131 -10.23 -7.48 -28.82
CA SER A 131 -11.19 -6.45 -29.25
C SER A 131 -12.26 -6.10 -28.21
N THR A 132 -12.39 -6.88 -27.13
CA THR A 132 -13.34 -6.56 -26.04
C THR A 132 -12.80 -5.49 -25.08
N PHE A 133 -11.50 -5.18 -25.18
CA PHE A 133 -10.89 -4.12 -24.40
C PHE A 133 -11.14 -2.74 -25.03
N SER A 134 -11.39 -1.74 -24.18
CA SER A 134 -11.63 -0.37 -24.65
C SER A 134 -10.38 0.20 -25.33
N GLN A 135 -10.59 0.88 -26.46
CA GLN A 135 -9.52 1.53 -27.21
C GLN A 135 -8.81 2.64 -26.40
N ASP A 136 -9.48 3.19 -25.39
CA ASP A 136 -8.93 4.22 -24.49
C ASP A 136 -8.00 3.65 -23.39
N GLY A 137 -7.92 2.31 -23.30
CA GLY A 137 -7.14 1.59 -22.29
C GLY A 137 -7.73 1.71 -20.89
N VAL A 138 -6.90 1.45 -19.88
CA VAL A 138 -7.28 1.66 -18.48
C VAL A 138 -7.55 3.15 -18.21
N GLY A 139 -8.57 3.41 -17.40
CA GLY A 139 -9.03 4.77 -17.11
C GLY A 139 -7.93 5.66 -16.52
N LYS A 140 -8.04 6.98 -16.73
CA LYS A 140 -7.00 7.97 -16.34
C LYS A 140 -6.55 7.90 -14.88
N LYS A 141 -7.44 7.51 -13.96
CA LYS A 141 -7.14 7.38 -12.52
C LYS A 141 -6.71 5.97 -12.10
N TRP A 142 -6.60 5.04 -13.03
CA TRP A 142 -6.30 3.64 -12.73
C TRP A 142 -4.92 3.49 -12.09
N THR A 143 -3.89 4.13 -12.65
CA THR A 143 -2.52 4.07 -12.10
C THR A 143 -2.43 4.67 -10.70
N ASP A 144 -3.18 5.75 -10.42
CA ASP A 144 -3.25 6.33 -9.08
C ASP A 144 -3.91 5.36 -8.09
N ARG A 145 -5.01 4.73 -8.51
CA ARG A 145 -5.70 3.72 -7.68
C ARG A 145 -4.83 2.48 -7.46
N PHE A 146 -4.10 2.03 -8.48
CA PHE A 146 -3.16 0.92 -8.38
C PHE A 146 -2.06 1.22 -7.37
N LEU A 147 -1.39 2.37 -7.49
CA LEU A 147 -0.36 2.77 -6.53
C LEU A 147 -0.90 2.97 -5.11
N ASN A 148 -2.12 3.52 -4.97
CA ASN A 148 -2.74 3.67 -3.66
C ASN A 148 -3.12 2.32 -3.02
N ARG A 149 -3.56 1.33 -3.81
CA ARG A 149 -3.85 -0.02 -3.31
C ARG A 149 -2.59 -0.71 -2.79
N HIS A 150 -1.47 -0.53 -3.50
CA HIS A 150 -0.18 -1.10 -3.15
C HIS A 150 0.73 -0.13 -2.40
N SER A 151 0.19 0.88 -1.70
CA SER A 151 1.00 1.96 -1.12
C SER A 151 2.00 1.50 -0.05
N ASN A 152 1.81 0.29 0.49
CA ASN A 152 2.72 -0.38 1.40
C ASN A 152 3.98 -0.94 0.72
N ARG A 153 3.90 -1.21 -0.59
CA ARG A 153 4.98 -1.79 -1.40
C ARG A 153 5.50 -0.81 -2.46
N LEU A 154 4.62 0.03 -3.00
CA LEU A 154 4.86 0.98 -4.07
C LEU A 154 4.63 2.41 -3.56
N HIS A 155 5.67 3.23 -3.57
CA HIS A 155 5.56 4.66 -3.26
C HIS A 155 5.41 5.52 -4.53
N LYS A 156 4.95 6.77 -4.41
CA LYS A 156 4.85 7.69 -5.57
C LYS A 156 6.19 8.32 -5.96
N TYR A 157 7.13 8.37 -5.04
CA TYR A 157 8.46 8.96 -5.22
C TYR A 157 9.50 7.84 -5.12
N TRP A 158 9.95 7.33 -6.27
CA TRP A 158 10.97 6.29 -6.40
C TRP A 158 12.31 6.83 -6.91
N SER A 159 12.63 8.09 -6.66
CA SER A 159 14.00 8.55 -6.83
C SER A 159 14.76 8.29 -5.52
N SER A 160 15.47 7.17 -5.42
CA SER A 160 16.73 7.27 -4.68
C SER A 160 17.58 8.25 -5.47
N SER A 161 18.19 9.22 -4.78
CA SER A 161 19.13 10.14 -5.43
C SER A 161 20.18 9.32 -6.17
N LEU A 162 20.33 9.55 -7.48
CA LEU A 162 21.33 8.91 -8.33
C LEU A 162 22.75 8.95 -7.72
N ASP A 163 23.02 9.91 -6.84
CA ASP A 163 24.29 10.06 -6.13
C ASP A 163 24.63 8.90 -5.20
N THR A 164 23.65 8.29 -4.52
CA THR A 164 23.93 7.23 -3.54
C THR A 164 24.42 5.95 -4.23
N ASN A 165 23.94 5.68 -5.44
CA ASN A 165 24.28 4.48 -6.21
C ASN A 165 25.48 4.69 -7.14
N ARG A 166 25.72 5.91 -7.65
CA ARG A 166 26.91 6.22 -8.46
C ARG A 166 28.18 6.39 -7.62
N GLY A 167 28.08 6.92 -6.40
CA GLY A 167 29.25 7.07 -5.51
C GLY A 167 29.82 5.73 -5.02
N ARG A 168 28.99 4.69 -4.87
CA ARG A 168 29.42 3.39 -4.32
C ARG A 168 29.99 2.44 -5.36
N ALA A 169 29.49 2.45 -6.59
CA ALA A 169 29.91 1.50 -7.62
C ALA A 169 31.28 1.85 -8.25
N SER A 170 31.67 3.12 -8.32
CA SER A 170 32.93 3.51 -8.99
C SER A 170 34.13 3.69 -8.06
N ALA A 171 33.93 3.94 -6.77
CA ALA A 171 35.04 4.22 -5.84
C ALA A 171 35.64 2.97 -5.18
N ILE A 172 34.82 1.98 -4.85
CA ILE A 172 35.24 0.81 -4.07
C ILE A 172 36.02 -0.19 -4.94
N ASP A 173 35.54 -0.44 -6.15
CA ASP A 173 36.08 -1.46 -7.06
C ASP A 173 37.39 -1.01 -7.74
N LYS A 174 37.62 0.30 -7.86
CA LYS A 174 38.81 0.86 -8.51
C LYS A 174 39.96 1.17 -7.55
N TYR A 175 39.68 1.37 -6.27
CA TYR A 175 40.68 1.89 -5.31
C TYR A 175 40.78 1.11 -3.99
N HIS A 176 40.06 -0.01 -3.81
CA HIS A 176 40.11 -0.83 -2.59
C HIS A 176 40.07 -0.03 -1.27
N ILE A 177 39.19 0.98 -1.21
CA ILE A 177 39.10 1.85 -0.04
C ILE A 177 38.25 1.14 1.02
N GLU A 178 38.86 0.81 2.15
CA GLU A 178 38.15 0.26 3.30
C GLU A 178 37.11 1.27 3.85
N GLN A 179 36.01 0.74 4.38
CA GLN A 179 34.80 1.48 4.76
C GLN A 179 35.01 2.54 5.87
N ASN A 180 36.21 2.58 6.44
CA ASN A 180 36.66 3.43 7.53
C ASN A 180 37.32 4.72 6.99
N CYS A 181 37.66 4.79 5.70
CA CYS A 181 38.44 5.87 5.10
C CYS A 181 37.59 6.99 4.45
N ILE A 182 36.26 6.93 4.55
CA ILE A 182 35.34 7.85 3.86
C ILE A 182 35.35 9.28 4.46
N TRP A 183 35.92 9.46 5.66
CA TRP A 183 35.92 10.73 6.41
C TRP A 183 37.26 11.48 6.37
N ALA A 184 38.26 11.00 5.62
CA ALA A 184 39.59 11.62 5.60
C ALA A 184 39.77 12.70 4.50
N ALA A 185 38.69 13.14 3.86
CA ALA A 185 38.76 13.98 2.65
C ALA A 185 37.96 15.29 2.75
N ASP A 186 37.84 15.88 3.94
CA ASP A 186 37.47 17.29 4.06
C ASP A 186 38.51 18.07 4.90
N GLU A 187 38.96 19.18 4.30
CA GLU A 187 39.70 20.32 4.86
C GLU A 187 41.23 20.35 5.05
N THR A 188 42.03 19.32 4.76
CA THR A 188 43.50 19.55 4.62
C THR A 188 44.11 18.71 3.50
N GLY A 189 44.88 19.38 2.63
CA GLY A 189 45.49 18.76 1.46
C GLY A 189 46.41 17.59 1.82
N PHE A 190 46.39 16.58 0.96
CA PHE A 190 47.28 15.43 1.01
C PHE A 190 48.74 15.89 0.94
N GLN A 191 49.47 15.87 2.07
CA GLN A 191 50.92 15.96 2.05
C GLN A 191 51.49 14.54 2.08
N PRO A 192 52.08 14.04 0.99
CA PRO A 192 52.91 12.85 1.08
C PRO A 192 54.14 13.22 1.92
N GLY A 193 54.34 12.51 3.03
CA GLY A 193 55.58 12.60 3.78
C GLY A 193 56.74 12.15 2.91
N GLU A 194 57.68 13.07 2.63
CA GLU A 194 59.03 12.68 2.26
C GLU A 194 59.71 12.07 3.51
N GLY A 195 60.45 10.99 3.30
CA GLY A 195 61.01 10.13 4.35
C GLY A 195 62.10 10.74 5.22
#